data_AF-A0AAX1ND88-F1
#
_entry.id   AF-A0AAX1ND88-F1
#
_cell.length_a   1.000
_cell.length_b   1.000
_cell.length_c   1.000
_cell.angle_alpha   90.00
_cell.angle_beta   90.00
_cell.angle_gamma   90.00
#
_symmetry.space_group_name_H-M   'P 1'
#
loop_
_entity.id
_entity.type
_entity.pdbx_description
1 polymer ?
#
loop_
_entity_poly.entity_id
_entity_poly.type
_entity_poly.pdbx_seq_one_letter_code
_entity_poly.pdbx_strand_id
1 'polypeptide(L)'
;MKTLFILIIALLPVTLIGQTIYDAKIEEVTVFTNAAQIKRGTSFQMKKGSHELEIKNLSQYIKEESIRIEGNDQLTILNVRFEEDYIQVQDENERNIELKDKVEKLTAQLGELKLQKTIVQEELSFLKENKKVSGSATSSTDFQQYIQLYGAQLKKLSKENYQLDKEINTVNKELTAAKNQLRVSGRNLQKPSGKIIVNYESDIVKTVPLKLTYQVRRASWYPTYDIRAVGKKGQVSITFKGNITQTTGIDWKDTKIKLSTSKQHISGDMPSLNPNYISYYLPSSSDALQGIVPGVETTPAFEEEVAADELGVDLPAYHKKNITIRGINSTSSKNQPMYVVDGVPYKKNPNINPSEIESIDVLKDASSTAIYGSRGSNGVIVITTKKGGYSSKYNTLSNKNLTSVEFELLDKQTILSNFSEKTVIYKENTIDANFEYNSIPKLSKHVYLTAQLTNWEDLQLANGRANIFLDNAFVGKSNLNIDQLSDTLKLSMGVDNFITVDRTRLPKYNEKNTFGSSQKLSEAYKITIRNTKDEVVNCHIYDQIPISQNKEIQVEILELSGGQHDKVTGEVKWNVTLQPKETKELILRYSVKYPKGKKIDL
;
A
#
# COMPACT_ATOMS: atom_id res chain seq x y z
N MET A 1 9.73 -91.95 -6.96
CA MET A 1 10.78 -90.97 -6.56
C MET A 1 10.41 -89.63 -7.20
N LYS A 2 10.34 -88.54 -6.42
CA LYS A 2 9.95 -87.20 -6.91
C LYS A 2 11.20 -86.34 -7.06
N THR A 3 11.46 -85.81 -8.26
CA THR A 3 12.55 -84.87 -8.52
C THR A 3 12.16 -83.47 -8.05
N LEU A 4 13.02 -82.86 -7.25
CA LEU A 4 12.81 -81.53 -6.66
C LEU A 4 13.40 -80.46 -7.60
N PHE A 5 12.56 -79.53 -8.07
CA PHE A 5 13.00 -78.40 -8.89
C PHE A 5 13.45 -77.26 -7.97
N ILE A 6 14.74 -76.89 -7.99
CA ILE A 6 15.26 -75.74 -7.24
C ILE A 6 15.13 -74.50 -8.13
N LEU A 7 14.24 -73.58 -7.73
CA LEU A 7 14.06 -72.29 -8.39
C LEU A 7 15.12 -71.30 -7.89
N ILE A 8 16.13 -70.99 -8.71
CA ILE A 8 17.11 -69.94 -8.41
C ILE A 8 16.47 -68.59 -8.70
N ILE A 9 16.07 -67.86 -7.66
CA ILE A 9 15.62 -66.47 -7.76
C ILE A 9 16.88 -65.61 -7.92
N ALA A 10 17.08 -65.06 -9.12
CA ALA A 10 18.12 -64.07 -9.36
C ALA A 10 17.72 -62.74 -8.70
N LEU A 11 18.40 -62.36 -7.61
CA LEU A 11 18.33 -60.98 -7.10
C LEU A 11 18.96 -60.05 -8.15
N LEU A 12 18.12 -59.27 -8.83
CA LEU A 12 18.58 -58.08 -9.55
C LEU A 12 19.16 -57.09 -8.52
N PRO A 13 20.38 -56.56 -8.73
CA PRO A 13 20.91 -55.53 -7.86
C PRO A 13 20.08 -54.25 -8.03
N VAL A 14 19.34 -53.87 -6.99
CA VAL A 14 18.74 -52.54 -6.89
C VAL A 14 19.87 -51.54 -6.74
N THR A 15 20.30 -50.95 -7.86
CA THR A 15 21.25 -49.84 -7.84
C THR A 15 20.61 -48.65 -7.15
N LEU A 16 21.04 -48.36 -5.92
CA LEU A 16 20.74 -47.10 -5.25
C LEU A 16 21.18 -45.96 -6.16
N ILE A 17 20.23 -45.24 -6.76
CA ILE A 17 20.51 -44.01 -7.49
C ILE A 17 20.99 -43.00 -6.44
N GLY A 18 22.29 -42.70 -6.47
CA GLY A 18 22.91 -41.83 -5.48
C GLY A 18 22.41 -40.39 -5.62
N GLN A 19 21.41 -40.05 -4.81
CA GLN A 19 20.72 -38.77 -4.79
C GLN A 19 21.72 -37.64 -4.49
N THR A 20 21.92 -36.74 -5.46
CA THR A 20 22.77 -35.57 -5.32
C THR A 20 21.91 -34.32 -5.12
N ILE A 21 22.03 -33.73 -3.94
CA ILE A 21 21.27 -32.57 -3.48
C ILE A 21 22.01 -31.29 -3.84
N TYR A 22 21.30 -30.32 -4.44
CA TYR A 22 21.85 -28.99 -4.73
C TYR A 22 20.89 -27.89 -4.25
N ASP A 23 21.47 -26.85 -3.63
CA ASP A 23 20.77 -25.58 -3.39
C ASP A 23 21.10 -24.60 -4.52
N ALA A 24 20.07 -24.06 -5.16
CA ALA A 24 20.21 -23.13 -6.27
C ALA A 24 19.95 -21.70 -5.78
N LYS A 25 20.90 -20.79 -5.97
CA LYS A 25 20.78 -19.42 -5.45
C LYS A 25 19.85 -18.60 -6.33
N ILE A 26 19.06 -17.71 -5.72
CA ILE A 26 18.22 -16.76 -6.46
C ILE A 26 19.12 -15.70 -7.09
N GLU A 27 19.02 -15.53 -8.41
CA GLU A 27 19.79 -14.54 -9.18
C GLU A 27 18.92 -13.32 -9.52
N GLU A 28 17.72 -13.57 -10.04
CA GLU A 28 16.78 -12.56 -10.54
C GLU A 28 15.34 -12.94 -10.16
N VAL A 29 14.55 -11.95 -9.73
CA VAL A 29 13.11 -12.10 -9.50
C VAL A 29 12.36 -11.02 -10.28
N THR A 30 11.43 -11.44 -11.12
CA THR A 30 10.46 -10.57 -11.80
C THR A 30 9.15 -10.63 -11.04
N VAL A 31 8.76 -9.52 -10.40
CA VAL A 31 7.50 -9.42 -9.64
C VAL A 31 6.40 -8.91 -10.58
N PHE A 32 5.26 -9.60 -10.57
CA PHE A 32 4.04 -9.24 -11.27
C PHE A 32 2.99 -8.71 -10.29
N THR A 33 1.83 -8.29 -10.78
CA THR A 33 0.74 -7.78 -9.93
C THR A 33 0.14 -8.85 -8.98
N ASN A 34 0.38 -10.14 -9.23
CA ASN A 34 -0.23 -11.27 -8.50
C ASN A 34 0.67 -12.51 -8.33
N ALA A 35 1.89 -12.48 -8.86
CA ALA A 35 2.86 -13.58 -8.79
C ALA A 35 4.29 -13.02 -8.81
N ALA A 36 5.29 -13.88 -8.68
CA ALA A 36 6.66 -13.56 -9.08
C ALA A 36 7.28 -14.72 -9.85
N GLN A 37 8.11 -14.44 -10.86
CA GLN A 37 8.98 -15.41 -11.51
C GLN A 37 10.37 -15.32 -10.89
N ILE A 38 10.87 -16.45 -10.39
CA ILE A 38 12.17 -16.60 -9.76
C ILE A 38 13.08 -17.33 -10.74
N LYS A 39 14.26 -16.76 -11.00
CA LYS A 39 15.37 -17.43 -11.69
C LYS A 39 16.44 -17.78 -10.67
N ARG A 40 16.86 -19.05 -10.67
CA ARG A 40 17.94 -19.58 -9.85
C ARG A 40 19.04 -20.17 -10.70
N GLY A 41 20.28 -19.97 -10.26
CA GLY A 41 21.46 -20.60 -10.85
C GLY A 41 22.11 -21.59 -9.89
N THR A 42 22.59 -22.71 -10.43
CA THR A 42 23.52 -23.61 -9.76
C THR A 42 24.43 -24.29 -10.77
N SER A 43 25.41 -25.05 -10.30
CA SER A 43 26.23 -25.94 -11.13
C SER A 43 26.27 -27.32 -10.51
N PHE A 44 25.95 -28.35 -11.28
CA PHE A 44 25.94 -29.73 -10.79
C PHE A 44 26.89 -30.61 -11.58
N GLN A 45 27.38 -31.68 -10.95
CA GLN A 45 28.20 -32.68 -11.62
C GLN A 45 27.28 -33.71 -12.26
N MET A 46 27.05 -33.54 -13.56
CA MET A 46 26.30 -34.47 -14.39
C MET A 46 27.06 -35.80 -14.44
N LYS A 47 26.35 -36.91 -14.22
CA LYS A 47 26.86 -38.29 -14.33
C LYS A 47 26.42 -38.92 -15.66
N LYS A 48 27.14 -39.94 -16.12
CA LYS A 48 26.76 -40.71 -17.32
C LYS A 48 25.64 -41.70 -17.01
N GLY A 49 24.67 -41.84 -17.93
CA GLY A 49 23.45 -42.64 -17.78
C GLY A 49 22.28 -41.81 -17.24
N SER A 50 21.19 -42.48 -16.86
CA SER A 50 20.01 -41.84 -16.27
C SER A 50 20.17 -41.67 -14.75
N HIS A 51 19.94 -40.47 -14.23
CA HIS A 51 20.11 -40.12 -12.81
C HIS A 51 19.01 -39.18 -12.31
N GLU A 52 18.86 -39.11 -10.99
CA GLU A 52 18.00 -38.16 -10.30
C GLU A 52 18.82 -36.99 -9.74
N LEU A 53 18.32 -35.77 -9.94
CA LEU A 53 18.83 -34.52 -9.36
C LEU A 53 17.74 -33.89 -8.48
N GLU A 54 18.07 -33.63 -7.21
CA GLU A 54 17.15 -32.99 -6.26
C GLU A 54 17.58 -31.54 -5.99
N ILE A 55 16.69 -30.59 -6.27
CA ILE A 55 16.87 -29.16 -5.99
C ILE A 55 15.99 -28.79 -4.81
N LYS A 56 16.62 -28.44 -3.67
CA LYS A 56 15.93 -28.12 -2.41
C LYS A 56 15.82 -26.62 -2.15
N ASN A 57 15.29 -26.26 -0.98
CA ASN A 57 15.12 -24.88 -0.53
C ASN A 57 14.31 -24.02 -1.52
N LEU A 58 13.23 -24.59 -2.06
CA LEU A 58 12.29 -23.93 -2.96
C LEU A 58 10.99 -23.53 -2.24
N SER A 59 10.20 -22.68 -2.89
CA SER A 59 8.91 -22.24 -2.34
C SER A 59 7.90 -23.39 -2.44
N GLN A 60 7.05 -23.56 -1.43
CA GLN A 60 5.89 -24.46 -1.55
C GLN A 60 4.81 -23.92 -2.50
N TYR A 61 4.82 -22.61 -2.79
CA TYR A 61 3.79 -21.95 -3.59
C TYR A 61 4.15 -21.87 -5.08
N ILE A 62 4.96 -22.80 -5.56
CA ILE A 62 5.34 -22.92 -6.96
C ILE A 62 4.10 -23.24 -7.81
N LYS A 63 4.04 -22.63 -8.99
CA LYS A 63 3.15 -23.06 -10.08
C LYS A 63 3.87 -24.14 -10.87
N GLU A 64 3.53 -25.40 -10.69
CA GLU A 64 4.23 -26.54 -11.30
C GLU A 64 4.32 -26.41 -12.83
N GLU A 65 3.25 -25.94 -13.47
CA GLU A 65 3.13 -25.71 -14.91
C GLU A 65 4.17 -24.71 -15.47
N SER A 66 4.71 -23.85 -14.59
CA SER A 66 5.67 -22.80 -14.93
C SER A 66 7.14 -23.19 -14.78
N ILE A 67 7.43 -24.39 -14.26
CA ILE A 67 8.82 -24.84 -14.05
C ILE A 67 9.49 -25.01 -15.42
N ARG A 68 10.65 -24.38 -15.59
CA ARG A 68 11.54 -24.48 -16.74
C ARG A 68 12.96 -24.69 -16.26
N ILE A 69 13.64 -25.63 -16.89
CA ILE A 69 15.01 -26.00 -16.56
C ILE A 69 15.84 -25.91 -17.83
N GLU A 70 16.88 -25.09 -17.79
CA GLU A 70 17.82 -24.90 -18.89
C GLU A 70 19.19 -25.44 -18.46
N GLY A 71 19.74 -26.35 -19.26
CA GLY A 71 21.09 -26.87 -19.13
C GLY A 71 21.89 -26.66 -20.42
N ASN A 72 23.06 -27.29 -20.48
CA ASN A 72 23.85 -27.40 -21.71
C ASN A 72 23.21 -28.44 -22.65
N ASP A 73 23.45 -28.35 -23.96
CA ASP A 73 22.89 -29.20 -25.04
C ASP A 73 23.14 -30.72 -24.87
N GLN A 74 23.98 -31.11 -23.91
CA GLN A 74 24.36 -32.49 -23.59
C GLN A 74 23.57 -33.08 -22.41
N LEU A 75 22.59 -32.33 -21.87
CA LEU A 75 21.70 -32.75 -20.77
C LEU A 75 20.30 -32.99 -21.32
N THR A 76 19.87 -34.25 -21.37
CA THR A 76 18.47 -34.59 -21.71
C THR A 76 17.64 -34.63 -20.44
N ILE A 77 16.58 -33.82 -20.37
CA ILE A 77 15.64 -33.81 -19.24
C ILE A 77 14.49 -34.75 -19.58
N LEU A 78 14.34 -35.82 -18.81
CA LEU A 78 13.32 -36.86 -19.01
C LEU A 78 12.01 -36.50 -18.31
N ASN A 79 12.09 -35.98 -17.09
CA ASN A 79 10.93 -35.60 -16.29
C ASN A 79 11.32 -34.54 -15.25
N VAL A 80 10.37 -33.67 -14.91
CA VAL A 80 10.49 -32.68 -13.84
C VAL A 80 9.25 -32.79 -12.95
N ARG A 81 9.42 -32.93 -11.64
CA ARG A 81 8.32 -32.98 -10.68
C ARG A 81 8.59 -32.04 -9.51
N PHE A 82 7.55 -31.36 -9.05
CA PHE A 82 7.56 -30.64 -7.79
C PHE A 82 7.04 -31.55 -6.65
N GLU A 83 7.66 -31.48 -5.48
CA GLU A 83 7.20 -32.18 -4.28
C GLU A 83 7.35 -31.28 -3.04
N GLU A 84 6.45 -31.44 -2.09
CA GLU A 84 6.55 -30.80 -0.77
C GLU A 84 7.39 -31.68 0.18
N ASP A 85 8.51 -31.17 0.68
CA ASP A 85 9.34 -31.84 1.68
C ASP A 85 8.80 -31.51 3.09
N TYR A 86 7.99 -32.42 3.61
CA TYR A 86 7.41 -32.36 4.96
C TYR A 86 8.38 -32.77 6.07
N ILE A 87 9.52 -33.39 5.72
CA ILE A 87 10.50 -33.89 6.70
C ILE A 87 11.54 -32.80 6.98
N GLN A 88 12.01 -32.12 5.93
CA GLN A 88 12.72 -30.85 6.08
C GLN A 88 11.70 -29.70 6.18
N VAL A 89 11.24 -29.46 7.42
CA VAL A 89 10.80 -28.13 7.84
C VAL A 89 11.83 -27.15 7.31
N GLN A 90 11.39 -26.24 6.45
CA GLN A 90 12.25 -25.36 5.67
C GLN A 90 13.36 -24.77 6.55
N ASP A 91 14.63 -25.06 6.20
CA ASP A 91 15.84 -24.70 6.97
C ASP A 91 15.62 -23.34 7.63
N GLU A 92 15.62 -23.32 8.97
CA GLU A 92 15.10 -22.19 9.73
C GLU A 92 15.78 -20.91 9.25
N ASN A 93 15.06 -20.11 8.45
CA ASN A 93 15.60 -18.95 7.76
C ASN A 93 16.47 -18.16 8.75
N GLU A 94 17.74 -17.88 8.41
CA GLU A 94 18.79 -17.43 9.34
C GLU A 94 18.30 -16.42 10.40
N ARG A 95 17.44 -15.48 9.99
CA ARG A 95 16.74 -14.52 10.84
C ARG A 95 15.96 -15.12 12.03
N ASN A 96 15.30 -16.25 11.85
CA ASN A 96 14.59 -16.99 12.90
C ASN A 96 15.56 -17.67 13.87
N ILE A 97 16.70 -18.17 13.39
CA ILE A 97 17.79 -18.68 14.24
C ILE A 97 18.35 -17.51 15.07
N GLU A 98 18.68 -16.38 14.45
CA GLU A 98 19.10 -15.13 15.13
C GLU A 98 18.05 -14.64 16.15
N LEU A 99 16.76 -14.69 15.81
CA LEU A 99 15.68 -14.29 16.71
C LEU A 99 15.50 -15.26 17.88
N LYS A 100 15.72 -16.57 17.69
CA LYS A 100 15.72 -17.56 18.78
C LYS A 100 16.90 -17.34 19.71
N ASP A 101 18.12 -17.25 19.18
CA ASP A 101 19.35 -16.95 19.93
C ASP A 101 19.18 -15.64 20.73
N LYS A 102 18.61 -14.60 20.11
CA LYS A 102 18.29 -13.35 20.80
C LYS A 102 17.23 -13.51 21.89
N VAL A 103 16.19 -14.31 21.68
CA VAL A 103 15.17 -14.60 22.71
C VAL A 103 15.78 -15.39 23.87
N GLU A 104 16.68 -16.33 23.61
CA GLU A 104 17.39 -17.11 24.62
C GLU A 104 18.30 -16.21 25.47
N LYS A 105 19.18 -15.44 24.83
CA LYS A 105 20.08 -14.47 25.49
C LYS A 105 19.33 -13.45 26.35
N LEU A 106 18.26 -12.85 25.81
CA LEU A 106 17.43 -11.90 26.58
C LEU A 106 16.65 -12.59 27.72
N THR A 107 16.31 -13.88 27.60
CA THR A 107 15.67 -14.63 28.69
C THR A 107 16.66 -14.94 29.81
N ALA A 108 17.89 -15.34 29.46
CA ALA A 108 18.97 -15.57 30.43
C ALA A 108 19.33 -14.28 31.19
N GLN A 109 19.55 -13.16 30.47
CA GLN A 109 19.83 -11.85 31.07
C GLN A 109 18.69 -11.38 32.00
N LEU A 110 17.44 -11.61 31.62
CA LEU A 110 16.28 -11.30 32.46
C LEU A 110 16.25 -12.15 33.75
N GLY A 111 16.70 -13.41 33.68
CA GLY A 111 16.83 -14.29 34.84
C GLY A 111 17.89 -13.78 35.82
N GLU A 112 19.06 -13.41 35.30
CA GLU A 112 20.17 -12.87 36.09
C GLU A 112 19.78 -11.56 36.80
N LEU A 113 19.22 -10.59 36.08
CA LEU A 113 18.79 -9.31 36.66
C LEU A 113 17.71 -9.50 37.74
N LYS A 114 16.80 -10.48 37.57
CA LYS A 114 15.82 -10.83 38.60
C LYS A 114 16.48 -11.43 39.84
N LEU A 115 17.47 -12.32 39.68
CA LEU A 115 18.21 -12.90 40.79
C LEU A 115 18.96 -11.83 41.59
N GLN A 116 19.69 -10.94 40.90
CA GLN A 116 20.35 -9.78 41.51
C GLN A 116 19.34 -8.91 42.28
N LYS A 117 18.17 -8.64 41.68
CA LYS A 117 17.11 -7.88 42.35
C LYS A 117 16.58 -8.59 43.60
N THR A 118 16.35 -9.90 43.56
CA THR A 118 15.93 -10.66 44.75
C THR A 118 16.95 -10.52 45.88
N ILE A 119 18.25 -10.65 45.61
CA ILE A 119 19.31 -10.45 46.61
C ILE A 119 19.22 -9.06 47.25
N VAL A 120 19.15 -7.99 46.44
CA VAL A 120 19.03 -6.62 46.95
C VAL A 120 17.71 -6.40 47.72
N GLN A 121 16.62 -7.08 47.35
CA GLN A 121 15.35 -7.02 48.08
C GLN A 121 15.41 -7.71 49.44
N GLU A 122 16.10 -8.84 49.56
CA GLU A 122 16.36 -9.52 50.84
C GLU A 122 17.24 -8.65 51.75
N GLU A 123 18.33 -8.08 51.24
CA GLU A 123 19.17 -7.13 52.00
C GLU A 123 18.36 -5.91 52.49
N LEU A 124 17.47 -5.38 51.64
CA LEU A 124 16.54 -4.32 52.02
C LEU A 124 15.51 -4.76 53.06
N SER A 125 15.08 -6.03 53.08
CA SER A 125 14.18 -6.55 54.11
C SER A 125 14.91 -6.71 55.45
N PHE A 126 16.08 -7.34 55.42
CA PHE A 126 16.96 -7.51 56.58
C PHE A 126 17.27 -6.17 57.28
N LEU A 127 17.59 -5.12 56.53
CA LEU A 127 17.78 -3.78 57.11
C LEU A 127 16.50 -3.22 57.73
N LYS A 128 15.34 -3.35 57.08
CA LYS A 128 14.06 -2.84 57.61
C LYS A 128 13.63 -3.55 58.89
N GLU A 129 13.87 -4.86 58.99
CA GLU A 129 13.55 -5.67 60.17
C GLU A 129 14.47 -5.32 61.35
N ASN A 130 15.77 -5.12 61.07
CA ASN A 130 16.76 -4.67 62.06
C ASN A 130 16.74 -3.15 62.35
N LYS A 131 15.65 -2.45 62.00
CA LYS A 131 15.45 -1.02 62.33
C LYS A 131 15.38 -0.75 63.85
N LYS A 132 15.10 -1.78 64.68
CA LYS A 132 15.03 -1.64 66.14
C LYS A 132 16.43 -1.73 66.77
N VAL A 133 16.95 -0.60 67.23
CA VAL A 133 18.11 -0.58 68.13
C VAL A 133 17.66 -0.97 69.54
N SER A 134 17.57 -2.28 69.81
CA SER A 134 17.31 -2.83 71.15
C SER A 134 18.64 -3.22 71.82
N GLY A 135 19.40 -2.23 72.28
CA GLY A 135 20.68 -2.44 72.95
C GLY A 135 21.30 -1.10 73.36
N SER A 136 21.90 -1.07 74.55
CA SER A 136 22.43 0.11 75.24
C SER A 136 23.51 0.87 74.45
N ALA A 137 23.11 1.79 73.57
CA ALA A 137 24.01 2.78 73.00
C ALA A 137 24.39 3.81 74.08
N THR A 138 25.53 3.60 74.73
CA THR A 138 26.01 4.41 75.87
C THR A 138 26.60 5.78 75.50
N SER A 139 26.64 6.14 74.21
CA SER A 139 26.94 7.50 73.76
C SER A 139 26.00 7.95 72.63
N SER A 140 25.73 9.26 72.56
CA SER A 140 24.93 9.87 71.50
C SER A 140 25.62 9.82 70.13
N THR A 141 26.95 9.80 70.11
CA THR A 141 27.81 9.76 68.92
C THR A 141 27.72 8.43 68.17
N ASP A 142 27.77 7.29 68.88
CA ASP A 142 27.75 5.96 68.24
C ASP A 142 26.40 5.70 67.55
N PHE A 143 25.31 6.18 68.17
CA PHE A 143 23.97 6.11 67.62
C PHE A 143 23.81 6.99 66.37
N GLN A 144 24.42 8.18 66.33
CA GLN A 144 24.47 9.02 65.13
C GLN A 144 25.23 8.36 63.98
N GLN A 145 26.38 7.74 64.26
CA GLN A 145 27.15 6.99 63.26
C GLN A 145 26.37 5.79 62.72
N TYR A 146 25.70 5.02 63.60
CA TYR A 146 24.84 3.91 63.20
C TYR A 146 23.71 4.35 62.24
N ILE A 147 22.98 5.42 62.59
CA ILE A 147 21.92 5.98 61.74
C ILE A 147 22.47 6.43 60.39
N GLN A 148 23.65 7.05 60.37
CA GLN A 148 24.28 7.54 59.14
C GLN A 148 24.70 6.37 58.22
N LEU A 149 25.32 5.32 58.77
CA LEU A 149 25.71 4.12 58.02
C LEU A 149 24.48 3.35 57.51
N TYR A 150 23.48 3.14 58.37
CA TYR A 150 22.21 2.51 58.00
C TYR A 150 21.52 3.28 56.86
N GLY A 151 21.40 4.61 56.98
CA GLY A 151 20.80 5.48 55.97
C GLY A 151 21.57 5.47 54.64
N ALA A 152 22.90 5.43 54.69
CA ALA A 152 23.76 5.33 53.51
C ALA A 152 23.56 4.00 52.77
N GLN A 153 23.58 2.87 53.50
CA GLN A 153 23.38 1.55 52.90
C GLN A 153 21.95 1.38 52.36
N LEU A 154 20.93 1.81 53.11
CA LEU A 154 19.53 1.80 52.65
C LEU A 154 19.36 2.61 51.36
N LYS A 155 19.99 3.79 51.27
CA LYS A 155 19.98 4.64 50.07
C LYS A 155 20.71 3.99 48.89
N LYS A 156 21.85 3.31 49.12
CA LYS A 156 22.59 2.55 48.11
C LYS A 156 21.71 1.47 47.51
N LEU A 157 21.22 0.56 48.35
CA LEU A 157 20.42 -0.60 47.92
C LEU A 157 19.08 -0.19 47.30
N SER A 158 18.44 0.88 47.80
CA SER A 158 17.22 1.42 47.17
C SER A 158 17.47 1.97 45.75
N LYS A 159 18.63 2.62 45.53
CA LYS A 159 19.05 3.08 44.20
C LYS A 159 19.36 1.91 43.27
N GLU A 160 20.01 0.88 43.80
CA GLU A 160 20.39 -0.34 43.07
C GLU A 160 19.15 -1.13 42.62
N ASN A 161 18.21 -1.42 43.54
CA ASN A 161 16.91 -2.02 43.21
C ASN A 161 16.16 -1.22 42.13
N TYR A 162 16.20 0.12 42.17
CA TYR A 162 15.56 0.95 41.15
C TYR A 162 16.24 0.87 39.77
N GLN A 163 17.57 0.74 39.69
CA GLN A 163 18.24 0.52 38.39
C GLN A 163 17.93 -0.88 37.85
N LEU A 164 17.99 -1.91 38.70
CA LEU A 164 17.59 -3.28 38.33
C LEU A 164 16.14 -3.31 37.82
N ASP A 165 15.21 -2.60 38.46
CA ASP A 165 13.84 -2.43 37.94
C ASP A 165 13.79 -1.81 36.55
N LYS A 166 14.59 -0.77 36.28
CA LYS A 166 14.67 -0.11 34.97
C LYS A 166 15.26 -1.03 33.89
N GLU A 167 16.27 -1.82 34.24
CA GLU A 167 16.94 -2.77 33.34
C GLU A 167 16.04 -3.97 33.04
N ILE A 168 15.44 -4.59 34.06
CA ILE A 168 14.41 -5.63 33.93
C ILE A 168 13.27 -5.16 33.02
N ASN A 169 12.78 -3.93 33.19
CA ASN A 169 11.73 -3.36 32.33
C ASN A 169 12.18 -3.07 30.89
N THR A 170 13.48 -2.92 30.65
CA THR A 170 14.05 -2.71 29.31
C THR A 170 14.22 -4.04 28.60
N VAL A 171 14.90 -5.00 29.24
CA VAL A 171 15.08 -6.37 28.74
C VAL A 171 13.74 -7.06 28.50
N ASN A 172 12.74 -6.90 29.37
CA ASN A 172 11.38 -7.43 29.13
C ASN A 172 10.72 -6.87 27.86
N LYS A 173 10.91 -5.58 27.54
CA LYS A 173 10.34 -4.97 26.32
C LYS A 173 11.01 -5.52 25.07
N GLU A 174 12.34 -5.66 25.10
CA GLU A 174 13.10 -6.24 24.00
C GLU A 174 12.76 -7.72 23.80
N LEU A 175 12.68 -8.49 24.88
CA LEU A 175 12.26 -9.90 24.86
C LEU A 175 10.83 -10.05 24.31
N THR A 176 9.91 -9.17 24.70
CA THR A 176 8.53 -9.16 24.20
C THR A 176 8.47 -8.79 22.72
N ALA A 177 9.31 -7.84 22.27
CA ALA A 177 9.41 -7.48 20.85
C ALA A 177 9.98 -8.64 20.02
N ALA A 178 11.07 -9.28 20.48
CA ALA A 178 11.69 -10.43 19.82
C ALA A 178 10.74 -11.64 19.77
N LYS A 179 10.06 -11.98 20.88
CA LYS A 179 9.04 -13.04 20.90
C LYS A 179 7.86 -12.74 19.97
N ASN A 180 7.42 -11.48 19.84
CA ASN A 180 6.38 -11.12 18.87
C ASN A 180 6.86 -11.22 17.42
N GLN A 181 8.09 -10.81 17.11
CA GLN A 181 8.69 -10.99 15.78
C GLN A 181 8.81 -12.48 15.42
N LEU A 182 9.25 -13.31 16.37
CA LEU A 182 9.33 -14.76 16.22
C LEU A 182 7.92 -15.38 16.06
N ARG A 183 6.90 -14.90 16.76
CA ARG A 183 5.50 -15.36 16.60
C ARG A 183 4.89 -15.01 15.24
N VAL A 184 5.19 -13.83 14.69
CA VAL A 184 4.74 -13.42 13.35
C VAL A 184 5.42 -14.26 12.27
N SER A 185 6.73 -14.50 12.41
CA SER A 185 7.50 -15.38 11.51
C SER A 185 7.10 -16.85 11.67
N GLY A 186 6.76 -17.26 12.90
CA GLY A 186 6.52 -18.64 13.30
C GLY A 186 5.24 -19.27 12.75
N ARG A 187 4.27 -18.47 12.28
CA ARG A 187 3.11 -18.99 11.52
C ARG A 187 3.51 -19.63 10.17
N ASN A 188 4.75 -19.47 9.73
CA ASN A 188 5.31 -20.14 8.55
C ASN A 188 6.16 -21.38 8.89
N LEU A 189 6.48 -21.66 10.17
CA LEU A 189 7.45 -22.71 10.58
C LEU A 189 6.93 -24.16 10.51
N GLN A 190 5.64 -24.39 10.26
CA GLN A 190 5.08 -25.75 10.10
C GLN A 190 4.79 -26.12 8.65
N LYS A 191 5.26 -25.32 7.70
CA LYS A 191 4.96 -25.53 6.29
C LYS A 191 6.13 -26.23 5.60
N PRO A 192 5.87 -27.20 4.71
CA PRO A 192 6.92 -27.92 4.01
C PRO A 192 7.77 -26.95 3.17
N SER A 193 9.04 -27.30 2.98
CA SER A 193 9.83 -26.67 1.91
C SER A 193 9.42 -27.26 0.57
N GLY A 194 9.54 -26.49 -0.50
CA GLY A 194 9.40 -27.03 -1.85
C GLY A 194 10.71 -27.69 -2.28
N LYS A 195 10.62 -28.78 -3.04
CA LYS A 195 11.73 -29.35 -3.80
C LYS A 195 11.31 -29.66 -5.24
N ILE A 196 12.27 -29.69 -6.15
CA ILE A 196 12.08 -30.14 -7.52
C ILE A 196 13.00 -31.33 -7.77
N ILE A 197 12.42 -32.41 -8.27
CA ILE A 197 13.12 -33.61 -8.71
C ILE A 197 13.21 -33.58 -10.23
N VAL A 198 14.43 -33.74 -10.74
CA VAL A 198 14.77 -33.70 -12.16
C VAL A 198 15.39 -35.03 -12.56
N ASN A 199 14.67 -35.79 -13.37
CA ASN A 199 15.21 -37.01 -13.97
C ASN A 199 15.93 -36.60 -15.25
N TYR A 200 17.22 -36.90 -15.34
CA TYR A 200 18.06 -36.51 -16.47
C TYR A 200 18.88 -37.67 -17.01
N GLU A 201 19.33 -37.54 -18.25
CA GLU A 201 20.23 -38.47 -18.92
C GLU A 201 21.36 -37.72 -19.63
N SER A 202 22.55 -38.34 -19.63
CA SER A 202 23.77 -37.80 -20.22
C SER A 202 24.73 -38.91 -20.64
N ASP A 203 25.45 -38.70 -21.73
CA ASP A 203 26.53 -39.60 -22.18
C ASP A 203 27.89 -39.32 -21.52
N ILE A 204 28.03 -38.22 -20.78
CA ILE A 204 29.30 -37.73 -20.23
C ILE A 204 29.22 -37.43 -18.73
N VAL A 205 30.39 -37.43 -18.08
CA VAL A 205 30.56 -36.90 -16.72
C VAL A 205 31.17 -35.50 -16.81
N LYS A 206 30.42 -34.46 -16.45
CA LYS A 206 30.85 -33.06 -16.59
C LYS A 206 30.10 -32.14 -15.64
N THR A 207 30.78 -31.15 -15.07
CA THR A 207 30.10 -30.06 -14.35
C THR A 207 29.45 -29.12 -15.35
N VAL A 208 28.13 -28.93 -15.23
CA VAL A 208 27.35 -28.05 -16.12
C VAL A 208 26.59 -27.00 -15.32
N PRO A 209 26.42 -25.78 -15.85
CA PRO A 209 25.49 -24.82 -15.28
C PRO A 209 24.05 -25.32 -15.47
N LEU A 210 23.21 -25.04 -14.48
CA LEU A 210 21.79 -25.33 -14.51
C LEU A 210 21.03 -24.08 -14.08
N LYS A 211 20.12 -23.62 -14.94
CA LYS A 211 19.21 -22.52 -14.61
C LYS A 211 17.81 -23.09 -14.39
N LEU A 212 17.22 -22.72 -13.27
CA LEU A 212 15.88 -23.08 -12.88
C LEU A 212 15.03 -21.81 -12.86
N THR A 213 14.00 -21.75 -13.70
CA THR A 213 13.01 -20.67 -13.73
C THR A 213 11.66 -21.23 -13.33
N TYR A 214 10.94 -20.55 -12.42
CA TYR A 214 9.58 -20.93 -12.02
C TYR A 214 8.80 -19.72 -11.52
N GLN A 215 7.47 -19.77 -11.59
CA GLN A 215 6.59 -18.80 -10.93
C GLN A 215 6.17 -19.28 -9.54
N VAL A 216 5.99 -18.32 -8.64
CA VAL A 216 5.39 -18.50 -7.31
C VAL A 216 4.13 -17.65 -7.15
N ARG A 217 3.14 -18.22 -6.46
CA ARG A 217 1.98 -17.49 -5.93
C ARG A 217 2.41 -16.73 -4.67
N ARG A 218 1.54 -15.84 -4.16
CA ARG A 218 1.74 -15.07 -2.92
C ARG A 218 2.89 -14.04 -2.95
N ALA A 219 3.28 -13.59 -4.13
CA ALA A 219 4.08 -12.39 -4.33
C ALA A 219 3.27 -11.41 -5.19
N SER A 220 3.39 -10.11 -4.93
CA SER A 220 2.76 -9.08 -5.75
C SER A 220 3.51 -7.76 -5.64
N TRP A 221 3.34 -6.91 -6.63
CA TRP A 221 3.62 -5.48 -6.50
C TRP A 221 2.49 -4.61 -7.05
N TYR A 222 2.42 -3.37 -6.58
CA TYR A 222 1.54 -2.36 -7.18
C TYR A 222 2.22 -0.98 -7.22
N PRO A 223 1.93 -0.16 -8.24
CA PRO A 223 2.50 1.18 -8.37
C PRO A 223 1.83 2.20 -7.43
N THR A 224 2.64 3.09 -6.88
CA THR A 224 2.20 4.37 -6.31
C THR A 224 3.07 5.51 -6.80
N TYR A 225 2.56 6.73 -6.71
CA TYR A 225 3.21 7.93 -7.22
C TYR A 225 3.29 8.99 -6.13
N ASP A 226 4.37 9.76 -6.10
CA ASP A 226 4.36 11.09 -5.49
C ASP A 226 4.44 12.12 -6.62
N ILE A 227 3.41 12.95 -6.74
CA ILE A 227 3.24 13.95 -7.79
C ILE A 227 3.41 15.33 -7.15
N ARG A 228 4.39 16.11 -7.62
CA ARG A 228 4.82 17.36 -6.97
C ARG A 228 4.90 18.51 -7.97
N ALA A 229 4.14 19.56 -7.71
CA ALA A 229 4.21 20.84 -8.42
C ALA A 229 4.84 21.93 -7.54
N VAL A 230 5.62 22.82 -8.15
CA VAL A 230 6.23 23.99 -7.48
C VAL A 230 5.78 25.25 -8.20
N GLY A 231 4.84 25.97 -7.59
CA GLY A 231 4.07 27.06 -8.17
C GLY A 231 3.35 26.64 -9.47
N LYS A 232 3.03 27.64 -10.29
CA LYS A 232 2.47 27.46 -11.64
C LYS A 232 3.55 27.40 -12.73
N LYS A 233 4.75 26.87 -12.42
CA LYS A 233 5.91 26.90 -13.35
C LYS A 233 5.78 25.96 -14.56
N GLY A 234 4.58 25.51 -14.89
CA GLY A 234 4.31 24.68 -16.06
C GLY A 234 4.89 23.28 -15.99
N GLN A 235 5.34 22.79 -14.83
CA GLN A 235 5.99 21.48 -14.68
C GLN A 235 5.54 20.73 -13.42
N VAL A 236 5.51 19.41 -13.54
CA VAL A 236 5.18 18.46 -12.47
C VAL A 236 6.27 17.38 -12.41
N SER A 237 6.83 17.17 -11.22
CA SER A 237 7.71 16.03 -10.92
C SER A 237 6.88 14.84 -10.48
N ILE A 238 7.19 13.65 -11.01
CA ILE A 238 6.52 12.39 -10.69
C ILE A 238 7.58 11.37 -10.26
N THR A 239 7.55 10.98 -8.98
CA THR A 239 8.36 9.90 -8.43
C THR A 239 7.55 8.61 -8.42
N PHE A 240 8.05 7.59 -9.11
CA PHE A 240 7.39 6.30 -9.32
C PHE A 240 7.87 5.29 -8.28
N LYS A 241 6.93 4.67 -7.58
CA LYS A 241 7.21 3.74 -6.48
C LYS A 241 6.54 2.39 -6.70
N GLY A 242 7.31 1.32 -6.54
CA GLY A 242 6.82 -0.06 -6.57
C GLY A 242 6.69 -0.56 -5.14
N ASN A 243 5.51 -1.02 -4.75
CA ASN A 243 5.24 -1.51 -3.40
C ASN A 243 5.12 -3.02 -3.48
N ILE A 244 6.15 -3.72 -3.00
CA ILE A 244 6.33 -5.16 -3.16
C ILE A 244 5.94 -5.86 -1.86
N THR A 245 5.13 -6.91 -1.96
CA THR A 245 4.79 -7.80 -0.84
C THR A 245 5.00 -9.25 -1.26
N GLN A 246 5.54 -10.10 -0.37
CA GLN A 246 5.70 -11.52 -0.70
C GLN A 246 5.69 -12.41 0.54
N THR A 247 4.92 -13.50 0.49
CA THR A 247 4.85 -14.54 1.53
C THR A 247 5.14 -15.93 0.93
N THR A 248 6.18 -15.99 0.10
CA THR A 248 6.54 -17.18 -0.69
C THR A 248 7.26 -18.27 0.12
N GLY A 249 7.56 -18.00 1.39
CA GLY A 249 8.40 -18.84 2.25
C GLY A 249 9.88 -18.46 2.19
N ILE A 250 10.34 -17.79 1.13
CA ILE A 250 11.76 -17.57 0.86
C ILE A 250 12.10 -16.08 0.78
N ASP A 251 13.07 -15.64 1.58
CA ASP A 251 13.65 -14.31 1.46
C ASP A 251 14.45 -14.17 0.17
N TRP A 252 14.21 -13.12 -0.59
CA TRP A 252 15.05 -12.74 -1.72
C TRP A 252 16.13 -11.81 -1.16
N LYS A 253 17.34 -12.31 -0.90
CA LYS A 253 18.46 -11.55 -0.33
C LYS A 253 19.42 -11.14 -1.45
N ASP A 254 19.86 -9.88 -1.48
CA ASP A 254 20.80 -9.34 -2.48
C ASP A 254 20.45 -9.70 -3.94
N THR A 255 19.17 -9.66 -4.27
CA THR A 255 18.61 -10.22 -5.51
C THR A 255 18.33 -9.11 -6.53
N LYS A 256 18.54 -9.39 -7.83
CA LYS A 256 18.15 -8.48 -8.92
C LYS A 256 16.62 -8.50 -9.07
N ILE A 257 15.97 -7.34 -8.99
CA ILE A 257 14.49 -7.25 -9.05
C ILE A 257 14.04 -6.54 -10.32
N LYS A 258 13.03 -7.11 -10.97
CA LYS A 258 12.25 -6.47 -12.04
C LYS A 258 10.79 -6.32 -11.60
N LEU A 259 10.15 -5.22 -12.00
CA LEU A 259 8.73 -4.96 -11.79
C LEU A 259 8.01 -5.01 -13.13
N SER A 260 7.05 -5.92 -13.29
CA SER A 260 6.33 -6.12 -14.55
C SER A 260 4.85 -5.84 -14.42
N THR A 261 4.29 -5.07 -15.35
CA THR A 261 2.86 -4.69 -15.39
C THR A 261 1.96 -5.75 -16.01
N SER A 262 2.49 -6.89 -16.48
CA SER A 262 1.72 -7.93 -17.16
C SER A 262 0.61 -8.52 -16.27
N LYS A 263 -0.60 -8.70 -16.82
CA LYS A 263 -1.72 -9.40 -16.16
C LYS A 263 -1.68 -10.89 -16.51
N GLN A 264 -1.28 -11.73 -15.55
CA GLN A 264 -0.97 -13.17 -15.77
C GLN A 264 -2.19 -14.13 -15.73
N HIS A 265 -3.43 -13.61 -15.71
CA HIS A 265 -4.67 -14.41 -15.59
C HIS A 265 -5.76 -14.03 -16.60
N ILE A 266 -5.40 -13.36 -17.70
CA ILE A 266 -6.33 -13.17 -18.83
C ILE A 266 -6.25 -14.44 -19.68
N SER A 267 -7.39 -14.96 -20.16
CA SER A 267 -7.39 -16.11 -21.07
C SER A 267 -6.58 -15.78 -22.34
N GLY A 268 -5.81 -16.75 -22.83
CA GLY A 268 -5.18 -16.65 -24.15
C GLY A 268 -6.18 -16.79 -25.29
N ASP A 269 -7.37 -17.34 -25.01
CA ASP A 269 -8.43 -17.55 -26.00
C ASP A 269 -9.18 -16.25 -26.26
N MET A 270 -9.24 -15.85 -27.53
CA MET A 270 -10.07 -14.74 -27.97
C MET A 270 -11.56 -15.12 -27.86
N PRO A 271 -12.41 -14.35 -27.16
CA PRO A 271 -13.84 -14.66 -27.08
C PRO A 271 -14.50 -14.52 -28.46
N SER A 272 -15.33 -15.50 -28.83
CA SER A 272 -16.11 -15.46 -30.06
C SER A 272 -17.32 -14.54 -29.91
N LEU A 273 -17.47 -13.57 -30.82
CA LEU A 273 -18.67 -12.73 -30.88
C LEU A 273 -19.83 -13.52 -31.51
N ASN A 274 -20.78 -13.95 -30.68
CA ASN A 274 -22.02 -14.57 -31.16
C ASN A 274 -22.94 -13.50 -31.80
N PRO A 275 -23.61 -13.79 -32.93
CA PRO A 275 -24.57 -12.87 -33.52
C PRO A 275 -25.74 -12.59 -32.55
N ASN A 276 -25.99 -11.31 -32.26
CA ASN A 276 -27.12 -10.89 -31.44
C ASN A 276 -28.38 -10.80 -32.30
N TYR A 277 -29.19 -11.87 -32.29
CA TYR A 277 -30.48 -11.90 -32.97
C TYR A 277 -31.56 -11.21 -32.13
N ILE A 278 -32.07 -10.08 -32.62
CA ILE A 278 -33.21 -9.40 -32.01
C ILE A 278 -34.49 -10.16 -32.39
N SER A 279 -35.07 -10.88 -31.42
CA SER A 279 -36.43 -11.42 -31.50
C SER A 279 -37.44 -10.48 -30.86
N TYR A 280 -38.71 -10.55 -31.27
CA TYR A 280 -39.79 -9.95 -30.50
C TYR A 280 -39.82 -10.54 -29.08
N TYR A 281 -40.11 -9.70 -28.09
CA TYR A 281 -40.41 -10.17 -26.73
C TYR A 281 -41.69 -10.99 -26.78
N LEU A 282 -41.55 -12.32 -26.79
CA LEU A 282 -42.65 -13.23 -26.57
C LEU A 282 -42.87 -13.29 -25.05
N PRO A 283 -43.99 -12.76 -24.51
CA PRO A 283 -44.29 -12.94 -23.10
C PRO A 283 -44.35 -14.44 -22.79
N SER A 284 -43.88 -14.84 -21.61
CA SER A 284 -43.92 -16.25 -21.23
C SER A 284 -45.38 -16.73 -21.22
N SER A 285 -45.62 -18.03 -21.41
CA SER A 285 -46.98 -18.57 -21.33
C SER A 285 -47.65 -18.29 -19.97
N SER A 286 -46.84 -18.11 -18.92
CA SER A 286 -47.25 -17.62 -17.60
C SER A 286 -47.76 -16.17 -17.64
N ASP A 287 -47.04 -15.25 -18.28
CA ASP A 287 -47.45 -13.83 -18.40
C ASP A 287 -48.70 -13.68 -19.28
N ALA A 288 -48.84 -14.51 -20.31
CA ALA A 288 -50.02 -14.53 -21.18
C ALA A 288 -51.29 -15.04 -20.48
N LEU A 289 -51.17 -15.78 -19.37
CA LEU A 289 -52.30 -16.25 -18.56
C LEU A 289 -52.76 -15.20 -17.52
N GLN A 290 -51.86 -14.27 -17.13
CA GLN A 290 -52.17 -13.22 -16.17
C GLN A 290 -53.17 -12.22 -16.77
N GLY A 291 -54.41 -12.28 -16.30
CA GLY A 291 -55.53 -11.46 -16.79
C GLY A 291 -56.53 -12.18 -17.70
N ILE A 292 -56.22 -13.39 -18.20
CA ILE A 292 -57.21 -14.26 -18.87
C ILE A 292 -57.97 -15.10 -17.82
N VAL A 293 -57.31 -15.49 -16.72
CA VAL A 293 -57.90 -16.24 -15.61
C VAL A 293 -57.88 -15.39 -14.33
N PRO A 294 -59.04 -15.10 -13.70
CA PRO A 294 -59.08 -14.41 -12.43
C PRO A 294 -58.35 -15.19 -11.32
N GLY A 295 -57.44 -14.52 -10.60
CA GLY A 295 -56.74 -15.08 -9.43
C GLY A 295 -55.36 -15.70 -9.72
N VAL A 296 -54.81 -15.55 -10.93
CA VAL A 296 -53.43 -15.96 -11.26
C VAL A 296 -52.47 -14.77 -11.07
N GLU A 297 -51.53 -14.90 -10.13
CA GLU A 297 -50.38 -14.00 -9.97
C GLU A 297 -49.09 -14.72 -10.34
N THR A 298 -48.25 -14.09 -11.16
CA THR A 298 -46.88 -14.53 -11.45
C THR A 298 -45.90 -13.63 -10.68
N THR A 299 -44.95 -14.24 -9.97
CA THR A 299 -43.81 -13.55 -9.38
C THR A 299 -42.61 -13.72 -10.28
N PRO A 300 -41.91 -12.63 -10.68
CA PRO A 300 -40.71 -12.76 -11.51
C PRO A 300 -39.60 -13.45 -10.71
N ALA A 301 -39.10 -14.57 -11.24
CA ALA A 301 -37.86 -15.15 -10.76
C ALA A 301 -36.71 -14.24 -11.19
N PHE A 302 -36.11 -13.53 -10.23
CA PHE A 302 -34.80 -12.92 -10.46
C PHE A 302 -33.77 -14.04 -10.55
N GLU A 303 -33.12 -14.18 -11.71
CA GLU A 303 -31.87 -14.92 -11.79
C GLU A 303 -30.84 -14.17 -10.94
N GLU A 304 -30.45 -14.76 -9.82
CA GLU A 304 -29.43 -14.23 -8.94
C GLU A 304 -28.08 -14.35 -9.65
N GLU A 305 -27.52 -13.21 -10.07
CA GLU A 305 -26.18 -13.15 -10.64
C GLU A 305 -25.19 -13.64 -9.58
N VAL A 306 -24.66 -14.85 -9.79
CA VAL A 306 -23.80 -15.54 -8.81
C VAL A 306 -22.49 -14.76 -8.67
N ALA A 307 -22.46 -13.85 -7.70
CA ALA A 307 -21.25 -13.23 -7.23
C ALA A 307 -20.33 -14.33 -6.68
N ALA A 308 -19.23 -14.60 -7.39
CA ALA A 308 -18.27 -15.63 -7.04
C ALA A 308 -17.43 -15.21 -5.81
N ASP A 309 -18.03 -15.32 -4.62
CA ASP A 309 -17.36 -15.18 -3.32
C ASP A 309 -17.07 -16.57 -2.70
N GLU A 310 -16.69 -17.55 -3.54
CA GLU A 310 -16.14 -18.84 -3.12
C GLU A 310 -14.64 -18.73 -2.78
N LEU A 311 -14.31 -17.93 -1.77
CA LEU A 311 -13.07 -18.06 -1.02
C LEU A 311 -13.37 -17.91 0.46
N GLY A 312 -13.65 -19.04 1.12
CA GLY A 312 -14.01 -19.11 2.54
C GLY A 312 -12.94 -18.52 3.47
N VAL A 313 -13.06 -17.22 3.76
CA VAL A 313 -12.23 -16.51 4.73
C VAL A 313 -13.13 -16.10 5.90
N ASP A 314 -12.96 -16.79 7.02
CA ASP A 314 -13.60 -16.47 8.29
C ASP A 314 -13.12 -15.09 8.79
N LEU A 315 -13.97 -14.07 8.65
CA LEU A 315 -13.71 -12.70 9.06
C LEU A 315 -14.24 -12.48 10.49
N PRO A 316 -13.38 -12.33 11.52
CA PRO A 316 -13.85 -12.05 12.86
C PRO A 316 -14.50 -10.65 12.93
N ALA A 317 -15.76 -10.62 13.36
CA ALA A 317 -16.53 -9.41 13.55
C ALA A 317 -16.03 -8.53 14.72
N TYR A 318 -16.56 -7.30 14.76
CA TYR A 318 -16.54 -6.33 15.88
C TYR A 318 -15.21 -5.61 16.21
N HIS A 319 -15.18 -4.38 16.76
CA HIS A 319 -16.26 -3.49 17.23
C HIS A 319 -16.01 -2.02 16.82
N LYS A 320 -17.07 -1.30 16.44
CA LYS A 320 -17.09 0.18 16.37
C LYS A 320 -17.53 0.74 17.72
N LYS A 321 -16.78 1.69 18.31
CA LYS A 321 -17.24 2.54 19.43
C LYS A 321 -16.75 3.98 19.24
N ASN A 322 -17.68 4.92 19.22
CA ASN A 322 -17.41 6.35 19.40
C ASN A 322 -17.59 6.71 20.87
N ILE A 323 -16.66 7.46 21.48
CA ILE A 323 -16.89 8.26 22.70
C ILE A 323 -16.13 9.60 22.56
N THR A 324 -16.76 10.69 23.00
CA THR A 324 -16.27 12.08 22.86
C THR A 324 -15.81 12.72 24.19
N ILE A 325 -15.45 14.00 24.09
CA ILE A 325 -14.54 14.80 24.93
C ILE A 325 -15.07 15.20 26.32
N ARG A 326 -14.19 15.17 27.34
CA ARG A 326 -13.88 16.25 28.31
C ARG A 326 -12.53 15.97 29.01
N GLY A 327 -11.78 17.02 29.38
CA GLY A 327 -10.49 16.90 30.12
C GLY A 327 -10.70 16.37 31.55
N ILE A 328 -9.69 16.08 32.38
CA ILE A 328 -8.29 16.53 32.47
C ILE A 328 -7.48 15.41 33.19
N ASN A 329 -6.14 15.33 33.23
CA ASN A 329 -5.03 16.25 32.90
C ASN A 329 -3.83 15.45 32.34
N SER A 330 -2.71 16.10 31.96
CA SER A 330 -1.42 15.40 31.76
C SER A 330 -0.22 16.26 32.14
N THR A 331 0.50 15.87 33.20
CA THR A 331 1.78 16.45 33.62
C THR A 331 2.93 15.46 33.31
N SER A 332 3.44 15.50 32.08
CA SER A 332 4.70 14.83 31.72
C SER A 332 5.37 15.48 30.50
N SER A 333 5.97 16.65 30.72
CA SER A 333 6.72 17.38 29.70
C SER A 333 8.01 16.65 29.35
N LYS A 334 8.00 15.82 28.31
CA LYS A 334 9.25 15.30 27.72
C LYS A 334 9.88 16.36 26.82
N ASN A 335 10.96 16.94 27.33
CA ASN A 335 11.62 18.13 26.79
C ASN A 335 12.51 17.80 25.57
N GLN A 336 11.91 17.27 24.50
CA GLN A 336 12.61 16.97 23.24
C GLN A 336 12.28 18.03 22.18
N PRO A 337 13.28 18.52 21.43
CA PRO A 337 13.05 19.42 20.30
C PRO A 337 12.39 18.67 19.14
N MET A 338 11.66 19.42 18.33
CA MET A 338 10.98 18.93 17.13
C MET A 338 11.94 19.00 15.94
N TYR A 339 12.06 17.93 15.15
CA TYR A 339 12.88 17.94 13.94
C TYR A 339 11.99 18.29 12.75
N VAL A 340 12.49 19.07 11.78
CA VAL A 340 11.76 19.46 10.57
C VAL A 340 12.68 19.26 9.37
N VAL A 341 12.41 18.29 8.51
CA VAL A 341 13.27 17.93 7.37
C VAL A 341 12.60 18.37 6.10
N ASP A 342 13.19 19.32 5.37
CA ASP A 342 12.62 19.89 4.14
C ASP A 342 11.14 20.33 4.32
N GLY A 343 10.82 20.85 5.52
CA GLY A 343 9.49 21.27 5.94
C GLY A 343 8.62 20.19 6.62
N VAL A 344 9.04 18.92 6.64
CA VAL A 344 8.27 17.79 7.20
C VAL A 344 8.59 17.58 8.69
N PRO A 345 7.60 17.60 9.60
CA PRO A 345 7.85 17.50 11.05
C PRO A 345 7.99 16.05 11.58
N TYR A 346 9.06 15.79 12.32
CA TYR A 346 9.37 14.53 12.99
C TYR A 346 9.43 14.70 14.52
N LYS A 347 8.81 13.76 15.25
CA LYS A 347 8.77 13.72 16.73
C LYS A 347 10.03 13.14 17.38
N LYS A 348 10.99 12.67 16.59
CA LYS A 348 12.27 12.06 16.97
C LYS A 348 13.29 12.38 15.87
N ASN A 349 14.58 12.15 16.14
CA ASN A 349 15.61 12.26 15.11
C ASN A 349 15.25 11.34 13.92
N PRO A 350 15.14 11.87 12.69
CA PRO A 350 14.78 11.11 11.47
C PRO A 350 15.88 10.16 10.99
N ASN A 351 17.09 10.20 11.57
CA ASN A 351 18.24 9.35 11.23
C ASN A 351 18.70 9.49 9.76
N ILE A 352 18.75 10.73 9.28
CA ILE A 352 19.23 11.11 7.95
C ILE A 352 20.74 10.90 7.85
N ASN A 353 21.20 10.48 6.67
CA ASN A 353 22.62 10.34 6.38
C ASN A 353 23.29 11.73 6.34
N PRO A 354 24.36 12.00 7.14
CA PRO A 354 25.01 13.31 7.17
C PRO A 354 25.51 13.81 5.80
N SER A 355 25.76 12.92 4.84
CA SER A 355 26.15 13.31 3.48
C SER A 355 25.02 13.96 2.67
N GLU A 356 23.76 13.73 3.02
CA GLU A 356 22.56 14.26 2.36
C GLU A 356 22.16 15.66 2.86
N ILE A 357 22.68 16.08 4.01
CA ILE A 357 22.34 17.34 4.68
C ILE A 357 23.06 18.52 3.99
N GLU A 358 22.29 19.55 3.64
CA GLU A 358 22.75 20.86 3.13
C GLU A 358 22.96 21.86 4.28
N SER A 359 21.95 22.02 5.15
CA SER A 359 22.01 22.88 6.34
C SER A 359 21.27 22.26 7.53
N ILE A 360 21.62 22.72 8.74
CA ILE A 360 20.87 22.47 9.96
C ILE A 360 20.68 23.79 10.69
N ASP A 361 19.43 24.24 10.81
CA ASP A 361 19.06 25.50 11.45
C ASP A 361 18.31 25.21 12.77
N VAL A 362 18.84 25.70 13.89
CA VAL A 362 18.28 25.40 15.23
C VAL A 362 17.55 26.62 15.79
N LEU A 363 16.22 26.57 15.71
CA LEU A 363 15.31 27.62 16.16
C LEU A 363 15.04 27.47 17.66
N LYS A 364 15.40 28.49 18.43
CA LYS A 364 15.36 28.48 19.91
C LYS A 364 14.39 29.51 20.50
N ASP A 365 13.96 30.47 19.70
CA ASP A 365 13.22 31.65 20.17
C ASP A 365 11.73 31.57 19.81
N ALA A 366 10.89 32.28 20.57
CA ALA A 366 9.44 32.22 20.42
C ALA A 366 8.95 32.74 19.05
N SER A 367 9.64 33.74 18.46
CA SER A 367 9.29 34.31 17.15
C SER A 367 9.60 33.36 15.99
N SER A 368 10.72 32.64 16.04
CA SER A 368 11.13 31.69 14.99
C SER A 368 10.42 30.34 15.09
N THR A 369 10.03 29.92 16.30
CA THR A 369 9.26 28.70 16.52
C THR A 369 7.75 28.86 16.34
N ALA A 370 7.23 30.09 16.29
CA ALA A 370 5.79 30.41 16.16
C ALA A 370 5.09 29.68 15.00
N ILE A 371 5.76 29.56 13.85
CA ILE A 371 5.22 28.88 12.65
C ILE A 371 4.97 27.37 12.85
N TYR A 372 5.57 26.75 13.89
CA TYR A 372 5.39 25.35 14.25
C TYR A 372 4.40 25.15 15.42
N GLY A 373 3.83 26.24 15.95
CA GLY A 373 2.83 26.25 17.01
C GLY A 373 3.31 25.62 18.32
N SER A 374 2.37 25.12 19.14
CA SER A 374 2.66 24.53 20.46
C SER A 374 3.55 23.28 20.44
N ARG A 375 3.89 22.75 19.26
CA ARG A 375 4.81 21.62 19.09
C ARG A 375 6.27 22.05 18.97
N GLY A 376 6.53 23.31 18.62
CA GLY A 376 7.86 23.91 18.56
C GLY A 376 8.34 24.55 19.87
N SER A 377 7.54 24.52 20.95
CA SER A 377 7.84 25.19 22.23
C SER A 377 9.13 24.74 22.91
N ASN A 378 9.64 23.56 22.56
CA ASN A 378 10.87 22.98 23.12
C ASN A 378 12.07 23.14 22.16
N GLY A 379 11.97 24.05 21.19
CA GLY A 379 12.93 24.26 20.11
C GLY A 379 12.65 23.40 18.88
N VAL A 380 13.08 23.88 17.71
CA VAL A 380 12.91 23.21 16.42
C VAL A 380 14.27 23.10 15.71
N ILE A 381 14.62 21.90 15.25
CA ILE A 381 15.82 21.62 14.45
C ILE A 381 15.36 21.41 13.01
N VAL A 382 15.52 22.44 12.18
CA VAL A 382 15.26 22.37 10.74
C VAL A 382 16.48 21.77 10.06
N ILE A 383 16.27 20.83 9.15
CA ILE A 383 17.29 20.17 8.34
C ILE A 383 16.89 20.36 6.88
N THR A 384 17.76 20.97 6.09
CA THR A 384 17.60 21.09 4.63
C THR A 384 18.48 20.03 3.97
N THR A 385 17.97 19.28 3.00
CA THR A 385 18.77 18.32 2.23
C THR A 385 19.27 18.91 0.91
N LYS A 386 20.41 18.39 0.41
CA LYS A 386 21.14 18.95 -0.74
C LYS A 386 20.30 18.96 -2.01
N LYS A 387 19.91 20.16 -2.45
CA LYS A 387 19.13 20.38 -3.67
C LYS A 387 19.99 20.20 -4.93
N GLY A 388 20.07 18.97 -5.42
CA GLY A 388 20.19 18.77 -6.86
C GLY A 388 18.92 19.27 -7.55
N GLY A 389 19.05 19.85 -8.74
CA GLY A 389 17.90 19.95 -9.65
C GLY A 389 17.31 18.55 -9.90
N TYR A 390 16.04 18.47 -10.30
CA TYR A 390 15.30 17.20 -10.53
C TYR A 390 15.87 16.42 -11.73
N SER A 391 17.06 15.86 -11.53
CA SER A 391 17.78 14.93 -12.39
C SER A 391 17.61 13.56 -11.75
N SER A 392 16.99 12.64 -12.48
CA SER A 392 16.71 11.27 -12.03
C SER A 392 17.93 10.63 -11.36
N LYS A 393 17.85 10.46 -10.03
CA LYS A 393 18.80 9.60 -9.28
C LYS A 393 18.46 8.12 -9.44
N TYR A 394 17.23 7.83 -9.82
CA TYR A 394 16.68 6.48 -9.94
C TYR A 394 16.36 6.16 -11.39
N ASN A 395 17.41 5.98 -12.19
CA ASN A 395 17.25 5.39 -13.51
C ASN A 395 16.91 3.90 -13.36
N THR A 396 16.02 3.39 -14.19
CA THR A 396 15.83 1.94 -14.40
C THR A 396 15.87 1.66 -15.89
N LEU A 397 16.28 0.44 -16.24
CA LEU A 397 16.14 -0.02 -17.60
C LEU A 397 14.68 -0.44 -17.77
N SER A 398 13.90 0.41 -18.44
CA SER A 398 12.54 0.08 -18.86
C SER A 398 12.60 -0.68 -20.19
N ASN A 399 12.00 -1.87 -20.24
CA ASN A 399 11.83 -2.63 -21.47
C ASN A 399 10.33 -2.76 -21.79
N LYS A 400 9.93 -2.36 -23.00
CA LYS A 400 8.55 -2.46 -23.47
C LYS A 400 8.42 -3.72 -24.32
N ASN A 401 7.91 -4.79 -23.70
CA ASN A 401 7.51 -6.01 -24.39
C ASN A 401 6.17 -5.79 -25.09
N LEU A 402 5.74 -6.73 -25.95
CA LEU A 402 4.49 -6.61 -26.72
C LEU A 402 3.24 -6.40 -25.85
N THR A 403 3.23 -6.93 -24.63
CA THR A 403 2.05 -6.95 -23.74
C THR A 403 2.33 -6.43 -22.32
N SER A 404 3.53 -5.92 -22.04
CA SER A 404 3.92 -5.43 -20.72
C SER A 404 5.08 -4.45 -20.75
N VAL A 405 5.21 -3.67 -19.68
CA VAL A 405 6.42 -2.90 -19.38
C VAL A 405 7.12 -3.55 -18.19
N GLU A 406 8.43 -3.75 -18.32
CA GLU A 406 9.30 -4.24 -17.25
C GLU A 406 10.27 -3.14 -16.81
N PHE A 407 10.34 -2.88 -15.51
CA PHE A 407 11.29 -1.94 -14.90
C PHE A 407 12.34 -2.71 -14.12
N GLU A 408 13.59 -2.70 -14.60
CA GLU A 408 14.72 -3.34 -13.91
C GLU A 408 15.36 -2.39 -12.90
N LEU A 409 15.32 -2.75 -11.61
CA LEU A 409 16.00 -2.00 -10.56
C LEU A 409 17.52 -2.18 -10.70
N LEU A 410 18.27 -1.07 -10.78
CA LEU A 410 19.73 -1.11 -10.88
C LEU A 410 20.39 -1.69 -9.62
N ASP A 411 19.90 -1.28 -8.44
CA ASP A 411 20.37 -1.79 -7.17
C ASP A 411 19.65 -3.09 -6.80
N LYS A 412 20.44 -4.12 -6.48
CA LYS A 412 19.97 -5.36 -5.86
C LYS A 412 19.18 -5.08 -4.58
N GLN A 413 18.13 -5.84 -4.35
CA GLN A 413 17.23 -5.66 -3.21
C GLN A 413 17.18 -6.90 -2.33
N THR A 414 17.07 -6.66 -1.03
CA THR A 414 16.58 -7.66 -0.07
C THR A 414 15.08 -7.45 0.18
N ILE A 415 14.28 -8.49 -0.05
CA ILE A 415 12.81 -8.54 0.12
C ILE A 415 12.45 -9.80 0.90
N LEU A 416 12.01 -9.62 2.14
CA LEU A 416 11.74 -10.71 3.08
C LEU A 416 10.39 -11.39 2.81
N SER A 417 10.30 -12.68 3.10
CA SER A 417 9.06 -13.47 2.99
C SER A 417 8.18 -13.27 4.22
N ASN A 418 7.50 -12.13 4.27
CA ASN A 418 6.62 -11.74 5.35
C ASN A 418 5.48 -10.83 4.85
N PHE A 419 4.58 -10.45 5.74
CA PHE A 419 3.51 -9.50 5.44
C PHE A 419 3.97 -8.03 5.44
N SER A 420 5.28 -7.74 5.36
CA SER A 420 5.79 -6.37 5.29
C SER A 420 5.91 -5.92 3.84
N GLU A 421 5.38 -4.73 3.57
CA GLU A 421 5.52 -4.06 2.28
C GLU A 421 6.89 -3.40 2.18
N LYS A 422 7.60 -3.63 1.08
CA LYS A 422 8.81 -2.90 0.73
C LYS A 422 8.55 -2.01 -0.48
N THR A 423 8.56 -0.71 -0.24
CA THR A 423 8.53 0.32 -1.29
C THR A 423 9.92 0.55 -1.86
N VAL A 424 10.04 0.58 -3.18
CA VAL A 424 11.24 0.99 -3.94
C VAL A 424 10.89 2.13 -4.88
N ILE A 425 11.75 3.14 -5.00
CA ILE A 425 11.66 4.14 -6.07
C ILE A 425 12.32 3.54 -7.31
N TYR A 426 11.65 3.57 -8.46
CA TYR A 426 12.14 2.94 -9.69
C TYR A 426 12.18 3.87 -10.91
N LYS A 427 11.63 5.09 -10.84
CA LYS A 427 11.69 6.07 -11.93
C LYS A 427 11.37 7.45 -11.36
N GLU A 428 12.01 8.49 -11.88
CA GLU A 428 11.67 9.88 -11.62
C GLU A 428 11.65 10.66 -12.93
N ASN A 429 10.54 11.32 -13.22
CA ASN A 429 10.38 12.13 -14.42
C ASN A 429 9.78 13.49 -14.05
N THR A 430 10.23 14.53 -14.76
CA THR A 430 9.55 15.82 -14.83
C THR A 430 8.83 15.89 -16.17
N ILE A 431 7.59 16.38 -16.17
CA ILE A 431 6.78 16.58 -17.37
C ILE A 431 6.16 17.98 -17.33
N ASP A 432 6.01 18.60 -18.51
CA ASP A 432 5.30 19.86 -18.65
C ASP A 432 3.79 19.67 -18.42
N ALA A 433 3.16 20.65 -17.80
CA ALA A 433 1.79 20.60 -17.32
C ALA A 433 1.10 21.95 -17.45
N ASN A 434 -0.06 22.00 -18.11
CA ASN A 434 -0.91 23.18 -18.06
C ASN A 434 -1.77 23.15 -16.79
N PHE A 435 -1.78 24.23 -16.01
CA PHE A 435 -2.50 24.32 -14.74
C PHE A 435 -3.78 25.13 -14.88
N GLU A 436 -4.91 24.50 -14.54
CA GLU A 436 -6.24 25.10 -14.67
C GLU A 436 -7.00 25.00 -13.35
N TYR A 437 -7.81 26.02 -13.05
CA TYR A 437 -8.81 25.93 -11.99
C TYR A 437 -10.13 25.47 -12.58
N ASN A 438 -10.75 24.46 -11.96
CA ASN A 438 -12.01 23.88 -12.38
C ASN A 438 -12.96 23.78 -11.18
N SER A 439 -14.26 24.05 -11.38
CA SER A 439 -15.27 23.89 -10.32
C SER A 439 -16.63 23.47 -10.87
N ILE A 440 -17.34 22.63 -10.10
CA ILE A 440 -18.72 22.19 -10.40
C ILE A 440 -19.60 22.52 -9.18
N PRO A 441 -20.08 23.77 -9.02
CA PRO A 441 -20.76 24.22 -7.80
C PRO A 441 -22.06 23.49 -7.45
N LYS A 442 -22.66 22.76 -8.41
CA LYS A 442 -23.80 21.85 -8.20
C LYS A 442 -23.41 20.62 -7.37
N LEU A 443 -22.15 20.18 -7.43
CA LEU A 443 -21.64 18.98 -6.74
C LEU A 443 -20.71 19.32 -5.56
N SER A 444 -19.93 20.40 -5.66
CA SER A 444 -18.93 20.78 -4.66
C SER A 444 -18.71 22.30 -4.64
N LYS A 445 -18.73 22.91 -3.45
CA LYS A 445 -18.45 24.35 -3.23
C LYS A 445 -16.95 24.69 -3.22
N HIS A 446 -16.15 23.89 -3.92
CA HIS A 446 -14.71 24.02 -3.96
C HIS A 446 -14.22 24.27 -5.39
N VAL A 447 -13.12 25.02 -5.50
CA VAL A 447 -12.38 25.20 -6.73
C VAL A 447 -11.15 24.29 -6.66
N TYR A 448 -11.01 23.43 -7.67
CA TYR A 448 -9.95 22.44 -7.76
C TYR A 448 -8.89 22.92 -8.72
N LEU A 449 -7.62 22.85 -8.31
CA LEU A 449 -6.50 22.97 -9.24
C LEU A 449 -6.31 21.63 -9.95
N THR A 450 -6.13 21.66 -11.26
CA THR A 450 -5.86 20.46 -12.08
C THR A 450 -4.67 20.70 -13.00
N ALA A 451 -3.76 19.73 -13.06
CA ALA A 451 -2.68 19.69 -14.04
C ALA A 451 -3.12 18.84 -15.25
N GLN A 452 -3.00 19.40 -16.44
CA GLN A 452 -3.25 18.77 -17.73
C GLN A 452 -1.90 18.30 -18.30
N LEU A 453 -1.72 16.99 -18.51
CA LEU A 453 -0.51 16.42 -19.10
C LEU A 453 -0.81 15.88 -20.51
N THR A 454 -0.20 16.43 -21.56
CA THR A 454 -0.43 15.99 -22.95
C THR A 454 0.49 14.83 -23.36
N ASN A 455 1.74 14.83 -22.91
CA ASN A 455 2.74 13.83 -23.32
C ASN A 455 2.88 12.73 -22.25
N TRP A 456 1.75 12.31 -21.67
CA TRP A 456 1.73 11.44 -20.50
C TRP A 456 2.03 9.98 -20.83
N GLU A 457 1.90 9.56 -22.09
CA GLU A 457 2.16 8.19 -22.54
C GLU A 457 3.64 7.79 -22.43
N ASP A 458 4.57 8.72 -22.70
CA ASP A 458 6.02 8.54 -22.58
C ASP A 458 6.45 8.20 -21.13
N LEU A 459 5.62 8.59 -20.16
CA LEU A 459 5.85 8.27 -18.75
C LEU A 459 5.63 6.78 -18.45
N GLN A 460 4.97 6.02 -19.32
CA GLN A 460 4.65 4.59 -19.13
C GLN A 460 3.97 4.35 -17.77
N LEU A 461 3.00 5.21 -17.45
CA LEU A 461 2.22 5.14 -16.22
C LEU A 461 1.40 3.85 -16.16
N ALA A 462 0.96 3.49 -14.95
CA ALA A 462 0.06 2.40 -14.69
C ALA A 462 -0.99 2.86 -13.66
N ASN A 463 -2.20 2.27 -13.67
CA ASN A 463 -3.24 2.59 -12.69
C ASN A 463 -2.72 2.40 -11.26
N GLY A 464 -2.85 3.44 -10.42
CA GLY A 464 -2.24 3.44 -9.09
C GLY A 464 -2.61 4.66 -8.25
N ARG A 465 -2.25 4.64 -6.96
CA ARG A 465 -2.53 5.75 -6.03
C ARG A 465 -1.41 6.79 -6.08
N ALA A 466 -1.78 8.05 -6.23
CA ALA A 466 -0.87 9.18 -6.18
C ALA A 466 -1.04 9.99 -4.89
N ASN A 467 0.05 10.33 -4.21
CA ASN A 467 0.09 11.41 -3.22
C ASN A 467 0.41 12.71 -3.96
N ILE A 468 -0.33 13.76 -3.66
CA ILE A 468 -0.22 15.06 -4.34
C ILE A 468 0.46 16.06 -3.41
N PHE A 469 1.47 16.76 -3.95
CA PHE A 469 2.21 17.82 -3.28
C PHE A 469 2.16 19.11 -4.12
N LEU A 470 1.84 20.23 -3.47
CA LEU A 470 1.87 21.57 -4.06
C LEU A 470 2.73 22.46 -3.16
N ASP A 471 3.74 23.13 -3.74
CA ASP A 471 4.70 23.96 -2.99
C ASP A 471 5.33 23.23 -1.79
N ASN A 472 5.68 21.96 -2.02
CA ASN A 472 6.18 20.98 -1.04
C ASN A 472 5.21 20.57 0.08
N ALA A 473 4.02 21.18 0.20
CA ALA A 473 2.98 20.75 1.13
C ALA A 473 2.19 19.56 0.55
N PHE A 474 1.88 18.56 1.39
CA PHE A 474 0.97 17.48 1.02
C PHE A 474 -0.47 18.01 1.00
N VAL A 475 -1.14 17.93 -0.15
CA VAL A 475 -2.50 18.48 -0.37
C VAL A 475 -3.58 17.42 -0.52
N GLY A 476 -3.22 16.17 -0.83
CA GLY A 476 -4.21 15.08 -0.90
C GLY A 476 -3.71 13.80 -1.55
N LYS A 477 -4.66 12.90 -1.83
CA LYS A 477 -4.43 11.68 -2.62
C LYS A 477 -5.38 11.67 -3.80
N SER A 478 -4.91 11.14 -4.92
CA SER A 478 -5.71 10.88 -6.12
C SER A 478 -5.50 9.44 -6.58
N ASN A 479 -6.46 8.92 -7.34
CA ASN A 479 -6.27 7.67 -8.10
C ASN A 479 -5.91 8.05 -9.53
N LEU A 480 -4.76 7.59 -9.99
CA LEU A 480 -4.36 7.70 -11.38
C LEU A 480 -5.17 6.67 -12.18
N ASN A 481 -6.01 7.15 -13.10
CA ASN A 481 -6.74 6.33 -14.06
C ASN A 481 -6.24 6.65 -15.47
N ILE A 482 -5.55 5.69 -16.08
CA ILE A 482 -5.00 5.78 -17.44
C ILE A 482 -5.85 5.05 -18.49
N ASP A 483 -6.97 4.43 -18.10
CA ASP A 483 -7.88 3.74 -19.02
C ASP A 483 -8.82 4.72 -19.76
N GLN A 484 -8.49 6.02 -19.73
CA GLN A 484 -9.23 7.08 -20.41
C GLN A 484 -8.72 7.23 -21.85
N LEU A 485 -9.64 7.21 -22.82
CA LEU A 485 -9.35 7.43 -24.25
C LEU A 485 -9.07 8.92 -24.56
N SER A 486 -8.14 9.54 -23.82
CA SER A 486 -7.88 10.98 -23.82
C SER A 486 -6.39 11.26 -23.97
N ASP A 487 -6.03 11.99 -25.02
CA ASP A 487 -4.67 12.48 -25.28
C ASP A 487 -4.14 13.38 -24.14
N THR A 488 -5.00 13.82 -23.22
CA THR A 488 -4.62 14.60 -22.03
C THR A 488 -5.02 13.89 -20.74
N LEU A 489 -4.03 13.60 -19.89
CA LEU A 489 -4.24 13.06 -18.55
C LEU A 489 -4.49 14.19 -17.54
N LYS A 490 -5.66 14.14 -16.89
CA LYS A 490 -6.12 15.12 -15.89
C LYS A 490 -5.73 14.70 -14.48
N LEU A 491 -4.81 15.41 -13.86
CA LEU A 491 -4.40 15.21 -12.47
C LEU A 491 -5.06 16.25 -11.56
N SER A 492 -5.91 15.81 -10.63
CA SER A 492 -6.41 16.70 -9.57
C SER A 492 -5.29 17.02 -8.59
N MET A 493 -4.95 18.31 -8.48
CA MET A 493 -3.89 18.83 -7.61
C MET A 493 -4.42 19.30 -6.24
N GLY A 494 -5.71 19.07 -5.94
CA GLY A 494 -6.35 19.46 -4.69
C GLY A 494 -7.21 20.72 -4.78
N VAL A 495 -7.73 21.16 -3.64
CA VAL A 495 -8.61 22.34 -3.52
C VAL A 495 -7.78 23.59 -3.22
N ASP A 496 -8.06 24.68 -3.93
CA ASP A 496 -7.47 25.99 -3.66
C ASP A 496 -8.41 26.85 -2.81
N ASN A 497 -8.15 26.92 -1.50
CA ASN A 497 -8.99 27.66 -0.56
C ASN A 497 -8.96 29.19 -0.75
N PHE A 498 -8.08 29.73 -1.61
CA PHE A 498 -8.04 31.15 -1.94
C PHE A 498 -8.97 31.54 -3.09
N ILE A 499 -9.69 30.59 -3.69
CA ILE A 499 -10.74 30.86 -4.68
C ILE A 499 -12.03 30.22 -4.16
N THR A 500 -12.99 31.03 -3.76
CA THR A 500 -14.26 30.55 -3.22
C THR A 500 -15.36 30.62 -4.25
N VAL A 501 -16.27 29.64 -4.20
CA VAL A 501 -17.42 29.56 -5.11
C VAL A 501 -18.65 29.07 -4.37
N ASP A 502 -19.79 29.70 -4.61
CA ASP A 502 -21.08 29.29 -4.06
C ASP A 502 -22.14 29.26 -5.17
N ARG A 503 -23.16 28.41 -4.99
CA ARG A 503 -24.31 28.23 -5.88
C ARG A 503 -25.58 28.39 -5.07
N THR A 504 -26.22 29.54 -5.22
CA THR A 504 -27.47 29.87 -4.52
C THR A 504 -28.65 29.73 -5.47
N ARG A 505 -29.71 29.04 -5.05
CA ARG A 505 -31.01 29.05 -5.76
C ARG A 505 -31.68 30.41 -5.52
N LEU A 506 -32.34 30.97 -6.54
CA LEU A 506 -32.97 32.30 -6.50
C LEU A 506 -34.52 32.17 -6.47
N PRO A 507 -35.18 32.11 -5.29
CA PRO A 507 -36.61 31.80 -5.20
C PRO A 507 -37.52 32.76 -5.98
N LYS A 508 -37.12 34.04 -6.09
CA LYS A 508 -37.85 35.11 -6.80
C LYS A 508 -38.03 34.90 -8.31
N TYR A 509 -37.38 33.90 -8.91
CA TYR A 509 -37.57 33.53 -10.33
C TYR A 509 -38.07 32.09 -10.51
N ASN A 510 -38.35 31.40 -9.40
CA ASN A 510 -38.74 30.00 -9.40
C ASN A 510 -40.27 29.90 -9.34
N GLU A 511 -40.88 30.15 -10.48
CA GLU A 511 -42.34 30.13 -10.64
C GLU A 511 -42.82 28.80 -11.25
N LYS A 512 -43.98 28.34 -10.79
CA LYS A 512 -44.69 27.21 -11.37
C LYS A 512 -46.01 27.68 -11.98
N ASN A 513 -45.94 28.12 -13.24
CA ASN A 513 -47.05 28.72 -13.94
C ASN A 513 -47.78 27.67 -14.79
N THR A 514 -49.12 27.71 -14.83
CA THR A 514 -49.91 26.71 -15.53
C THR A 514 -50.61 27.28 -16.77
N PHE A 515 -50.53 26.55 -17.89
CA PHE A 515 -50.99 27.01 -19.20
C PHE A 515 -51.74 25.89 -19.92
N GLY A 516 -53.07 25.94 -19.92
CA GLY A 516 -53.91 24.91 -20.54
C GLY A 516 -53.67 23.52 -19.93
N SER A 517 -53.31 22.54 -20.76
CA SER A 517 -52.90 21.18 -20.37
C SER A 517 -51.45 21.06 -19.88
N SER A 518 -50.66 22.14 -19.96
CA SER A 518 -49.24 22.16 -19.59
C SER A 518 -48.95 22.98 -18.33
N GLN A 519 -47.78 22.74 -17.74
CA GLN A 519 -47.21 23.48 -16.62
C GLN A 519 -45.75 23.83 -16.96
N LYS A 520 -45.33 25.05 -16.62
CA LYS A 520 -43.96 25.56 -16.80
C LYS A 520 -43.35 25.79 -15.42
N LEU A 521 -42.23 25.14 -15.15
CA LEU A 521 -41.39 25.38 -13.98
C LEU A 521 -40.16 26.15 -14.42
N SER A 522 -39.94 27.33 -13.85
CA SER A 522 -38.68 28.08 -14.01
C SER A 522 -37.74 27.75 -12.86
N GLU A 523 -36.45 27.60 -13.16
CA GLU A 523 -35.39 27.46 -12.16
C GLU A 523 -34.29 28.49 -12.42
N ALA A 524 -33.79 29.06 -11.32
CA ALA A 524 -32.80 30.12 -11.33
C ALA A 524 -31.74 29.89 -10.24
N TYR A 525 -30.47 29.95 -10.65
CA TYR A 525 -29.32 29.85 -9.77
C TYR A 525 -28.36 31.00 -10.02
N LYS A 526 -27.81 31.55 -8.94
CA LYS A 526 -26.68 32.47 -8.96
C LYS A 526 -25.44 31.73 -8.48
N ILE A 527 -24.42 31.70 -9.34
CA ILE A 527 -23.09 31.23 -9.01
C ILE A 527 -22.24 32.46 -8.72
N THR A 528 -21.71 32.58 -7.51
CA THR A 528 -20.80 33.66 -7.13
C THR A 528 -19.41 33.07 -6.93
N ILE A 529 -18.42 33.55 -7.68
CA ILE A 529 -17.01 33.14 -7.57
C ILE A 529 -16.15 34.34 -7.16
N ARG A 530 -15.21 34.12 -6.24
CA ARG A 530 -14.29 35.16 -5.74
C ARG A 530 -12.86 34.67 -5.73
N ASN A 531 -11.99 35.46 -6.34
CA ASN A 531 -10.54 35.32 -6.18
C ASN A 531 -10.10 36.12 -4.95
N THR A 532 -9.37 35.51 -4.02
CA THR A 532 -8.77 36.22 -2.87
C THR A 532 -7.25 36.36 -2.96
N LYS A 533 -6.64 35.82 -4.02
CA LYS A 533 -5.20 35.95 -4.29
C LYS A 533 -4.85 37.35 -4.79
N ASP A 534 -3.55 37.62 -4.85
CA ASP A 534 -2.95 38.85 -5.38
C ASP A 534 -2.55 38.72 -6.87
N GLU A 535 -2.96 37.64 -7.52
CA GLU A 535 -2.68 37.31 -8.93
C GLU A 535 -3.98 37.05 -9.71
N VAL A 536 -3.90 37.12 -11.04
CA VAL A 536 -5.01 36.78 -11.95
C VAL A 536 -5.26 35.27 -11.93
N VAL A 537 -6.53 34.88 -11.91
CA VAL A 537 -6.99 33.49 -11.88
C VAL A 537 -7.91 33.24 -13.07
N ASN A 538 -7.58 32.26 -13.91
CA ASN A 538 -8.50 31.72 -14.92
C ASN A 538 -9.16 30.45 -14.37
N CYS A 539 -10.49 30.46 -14.26
CA CYS A 539 -11.27 29.34 -13.73
C CYS A 539 -12.35 28.91 -14.72
N HIS A 540 -12.42 27.62 -14.99
CA HIS A 540 -13.54 26.97 -15.65
C HIS A 540 -14.60 26.61 -14.62
N ILE A 541 -15.83 27.09 -14.82
CA ILE A 541 -16.98 26.74 -13.98
C ILE A 541 -17.94 25.91 -14.82
N TYR A 542 -18.48 24.85 -14.25
CA TYR A 542 -19.44 23.97 -14.90
C TYR A 542 -20.73 23.85 -14.08
N ASP A 543 -21.86 23.84 -14.75
CA ASP A 543 -23.18 23.49 -14.22
C ASP A 543 -23.95 22.75 -15.34
N GLN A 544 -25.23 22.43 -15.12
CA GLN A 544 -26.00 21.61 -16.04
C GLN A 544 -27.43 22.10 -16.20
N ILE A 545 -27.92 22.09 -17.44
CA ILE A 545 -29.32 22.22 -17.81
C ILE A 545 -29.89 20.83 -18.11
N PRO A 546 -31.11 20.49 -17.63
CA PRO A 546 -31.74 19.21 -17.96
C PRO A 546 -31.92 19.02 -19.47
N ILE A 547 -31.63 17.81 -19.95
CA ILE A 547 -31.95 17.38 -21.33
C ILE A 547 -33.20 16.50 -21.31
N SER A 548 -34.06 16.63 -22.32
CA SER A 548 -35.27 15.82 -22.46
C SER A 548 -35.15 14.82 -23.60
N GLN A 549 -35.44 13.56 -23.32
CA GLN A 549 -35.68 12.52 -24.33
C GLN A 549 -37.15 12.42 -24.76
N ASN A 550 -38.08 13.08 -24.04
CA ASN A 550 -39.50 13.09 -24.35
C ASN A 550 -39.91 14.40 -25.05
N LYS A 551 -40.50 14.30 -26.24
CA LYS A 551 -41.00 15.43 -27.05
C LYS A 551 -42.05 16.29 -26.33
N GLU A 552 -42.75 15.75 -25.33
CA GLU A 552 -43.72 16.48 -24.50
C GLU A 552 -43.07 17.40 -23.44
N ILE A 553 -41.79 17.18 -23.12
CA ILE A 553 -41.03 17.97 -22.14
C ILE A 553 -40.07 18.89 -22.92
N GLN A 554 -40.32 20.19 -22.85
CA GLN A 554 -39.56 21.23 -23.55
C GLN A 554 -38.71 22.00 -22.54
N VAL A 555 -37.40 22.05 -22.76
CA VAL A 555 -36.47 22.83 -21.94
C VAL A 555 -36.05 24.08 -22.70
N GLU A 556 -36.24 25.24 -22.08
CA GLU A 556 -35.97 26.56 -22.65
C GLU A 556 -34.94 27.28 -21.78
N ILE A 557 -33.85 27.73 -22.39
CA ILE A 557 -32.79 28.50 -21.73
C ILE A 557 -33.24 29.97 -21.66
N LEU A 558 -33.18 30.57 -20.47
CA LEU A 558 -33.62 31.94 -20.22
C LEU A 558 -32.42 32.89 -20.03
N GLU A 559 -31.37 32.44 -19.34
CA GLU A 559 -30.17 33.24 -19.06
C GLU A 559 -28.97 32.32 -18.77
N LEU A 560 -27.81 32.63 -19.35
CA LEU A 560 -26.55 31.91 -19.10
C LEU A 560 -25.39 32.82 -18.66
N SER A 561 -25.56 34.15 -18.59
CA SER A 561 -24.45 35.11 -18.37
C SER A 561 -23.18 34.81 -19.19
N GLY A 562 -23.32 34.45 -20.47
CA GLY A 562 -22.20 34.12 -21.37
C GLY A 562 -21.68 32.68 -21.31
N GLY A 563 -22.32 31.77 -20.57
CA GLY A 563 -21.97 30.36 -20.53
C GLY A 563 -22.18 29.66 -21.88
N GLN A 564 -21.25 28.77 -22.24
CA GLN A 564 -21.31 27.92 -23.42
C GLN A 564 -22.08 26.65 -23.07
N HIS A 565 -23.17 26.34 -23.79
CA HIS A 565 -24.03 25.19 -23.52
C HIS A 565 -23.90 24.10 -24.57
N ASP A 566 -23.56 22.88 -24.14
CA ASP A 566 -23.62 21.67 -24.95
C ASP A 566 -25.03 21.08 -24.93
N LYS A 567 -25.66 21.03 -26.11
CA LYS A 567 -27.04 20.53 -26.30
C LYS A 567 -27.17 19.01 -26.16
N VAL A 568 -26.06 18.26 -26.22
CA VAL A 568 -26.06 16.79 -26.14
C VAL A 568 -25.95 16.33 -24.69
N THR A 569 -25.05 16.93 -23.92
CA THR A 569 -24.81 16.58 -22.50
C THR A 569 -25.61 17.42 -21.50
N GLY A 570 -26.07 18.61 -21.92
CA GLY A 570 -26.68 19.61 -21.05
C GLY A 570 -25.66 20.41 -20.23
N GLU A 571 -24.35 20.21 -20.43
CA GLU A 571 -23.31 20.96 -19.71
C GLU A 571 -23.34 22.45 -20.08
N VAL A 572 -23.19 23.33 -19.08
CA VAL A 572 -22.91 24.75 -19.27
C VAL A 572 -21.53 25.06 -18.70
N LYS A 573 -20.62 25.54 -19.55
CA LYS A 573 -19.26 25.94 -19.18
C LYS A 573 -19.07 27.46 -19.24
N TRP A 574 -18.47 28.03 -18.20
CA TRP A 574 -17.98 29.41 -18.17
C TRP A 574 -16.47 29.45 -18.05
N ASN A 575 -15.81 30.25 -18.91
CA ASN A 575 -14.39 30.56 -18.81
C ASN A 575 -14.25 31.92 -18.11
N VAL A 576 -13.91 31.92 -16.81
CA VAL A 576 -13.92 33.12 -15.98
C VAL A 576 -12.50 33.54 -15.61
N THR A 577 -12.03 34.64 -16.20
CA THR A 577 -10.85 35.36 -15.71
C THR A 577 -11.23 36.26 -14.55
N LEU A 578 -10.55 36.11 -13.41
CA LEU A 578 -10.72 36.90 -12.19
C LEU A 578 -9.44 37.67 -11.88
N GLN A 579 -9.56 39.00 -11.78
CA GLN A 579 -8.51 39.89 -11.29
C GLN A 579 -8.24 39.65 -9.79
N PRO A 580 -7.10 40.14 -9.25
CA PRO A 580 -6.83 40.10 -7.82
C PRO A 580 -7.99 40.67 -6.98
N LYS A 581 -8.38 39.95 -5.93
CA LYS A 581 -9.52 40.27 -5.03
C LYS A 581 -10.91 40.35 -5.69
N GLU A 582 -11.06 40.11 -6.99
CA GLU A 582 -12.31 40.26 -7.74
C GLU A 582 -13.37 39.23 -7.33
N THR A 583 -14.65 39.64 -7.39
CA THR A 583 -15.82 38.75 -7.29
C THR A 583 -16.66 38.89 -8.55
N LYS A 584 -17.07 37.78 -9.16
CA LYS A 584 -18.00 37.74 -10.29
C LYS A 584 -19.24 36.92 -9.95
N GLU A 585 -20.36 37.32 -10.52
CA GLU A 585 -21.63 36.61 -10.42
C GLU A 585 -22.07 36.14 -11.80
N LEU A 586 -22.55 34.90 -11.89
CA LEU A 586 -23.09 34.27 -13.08
C LEU A 586 -24.51 33.81 -12.77
N ILE A 587 -25.42 33.99 -13.73
CA ILE A 587 -26.82 33.60 -13.61
C ILE A 587 -27.09 32.47 -14.60
N LEU A 588 -27.54 31.33 -14.06
CA LEU A 588 -28.08 30.21 -14.80
C LEU A 588 -29.60 30.19 -14.60
N ARG A 589 -30.36 30.41 -15.68
CA ARG A 589 -31.82 30.33 -15.67
C ARG A 589 -32.31 29.50 -16.86
N TYR A 590 -33.18 28.55 -16.56
CA TYR A 590 -33.87 27.76 -17.56
C TYR A 590 -35.32 27.53 -17.10
N SER A 591 -36.13 26.99 -17.99
CA SER A 591 -37.48 26.57 -17.66
C SER A 591 -37.84 25.29 -18.37
N VAL A 592 -38.65 24.47 -17.68
CA VAL A 592 -39.10 23.16 -18.15
C VAL A 592 -40.61 23.22 -18.28
N LYS A 593 -41.12 23.05 -19.50
CA LYS A 593 -42.55 22.96 -19.80
C LYS A 593 -42.90 21.49 -20.04
N TYR A 594 -43.91 21.00 -19.32
CA TYR A 594 -44.30 19.59 -19.32
C TYR A 594 -45.82 19.43 -19.08
N PRO A 595 -46.43 18.26 -19.35
CA PRO A 595 -47.86 18.05 -19.13
C PRO A 595 -48.28 18.17 -17.65
N LYS A 596 -49.49 18.66 -17.40
CA LYS A 596 -50.12 18.66 -16.06
C LYS A 596 -50.29 17.24 -15.53
N GLY A 597 -50.26 17.10 -14.20
CA GLY A 597 -50.45 15.81 -13.51
C GLY A 597 -49.27 14.84 -13.59
N LYS A 598 -48.35 15.00 -14.54
CA LYS A 598 -47.08 14.25 -14.58
C LYS A 598 -46.11 14.80 -13.53
N LYS A 599 -45.31 13.91 -12.94
CA LYS A 599 -44.11 14.25 -12.14
C LYS A 599 -42.89 14.22 -13.07
N ILE A 600 -41.93 15.09 -12.80
CA ILE A 600 -40.60 15.09 -13.41
C ILE A 600 -39.57 15.14 -12.26
N ASP A 601 -38.39 14.58 -12.51
CA ASP A 601 -37.24 14.62 -11.59
C ASP A 601 -36.23 15.64 -12.13
N LEU A 602 -35.63 16.47 -11.25
CA LEU A 602 -34.88 17.69 -11.61
C LEU A 602 -33.75 18.04 -10.63
#